data_AF-A0A3C1C748-F1
#
_entry.id   AF-A0A3C1C748-F1
#
_cell.length_a   1.000
_cell.length_b   1.000
_cell.length_c   1.000
_cell.angle_alpha   90.00
_cell.angle_beta   90.00
_cell.angle_gamma   90.00
#
_symmetry.space_group_name_H-M   'P 1'
#
loop_
_entity.id
_entity.type
_entity.pdbx_description
1 polymer ?
#
loop_
_entity_poly.entity_id
_entity_poly.type
_entity_poly.pdbx_seq_one_letter_code
_entity_poly.pdbx_strand_id
1 'polypeptide(L)' 'MNIVIGLIVGMISGATPILLAALGGTLTFYAGIFNIAMEGMMLMAAFFAVLGSFLFHSWVIGLVCAIAGAMILALIFIFF' A
#
# COMPACT_ATOMS: atom_id res chain seq x y z
N MET A 1 -11.93 -19.77 -18.37
CA MET A 1 -11.14 -18.54 -18.61
C MET A 1 -9.70 -18.98 -18.84
N ASN A 2 -9.10 -18.71 -20.00
CA ASN A 2 -7.73 -19.17 -20.30
C ASN A 2 -6.76 -18.62 -19.24
N ILE A 3 -5.95 -19.50 -18.64
CA ILE A 3 -5.01 -19.16 -17.55
C ILE A 3 -4.16 -17.93 -17.91
N VAL A 4 -3.71 -17.85 -19.16
CA VAL A 4 -2.94 -16.72 -19.69
C VAL A 4 -3.69 -15.39 -19.58
N ILE A 5 -4.99 -15.36 -19.88
CA ILE A 5 -5.81 -14.15 -19.79
C ILE A 5 -5.95 -13.73 -18.31
N GLY A 6 -6.20 -14.67 -17.41
CA GLY A 6 -6.30 -14.40 -15.98
C GLY A 6 -4.99 -13.83 -15.39
N LEU A 7 -3.84 -14.33 -15.86
CA LEU A 7 -2.52 -13.89 -15.43
C LEU A 7 -2.24 -12.45 -15.89
N ILE A 8 -2.56 -12.12 -17.15
CA ILE A 8 -2.41 -10.76 -17.69
C ILE A 8 -3.29 -9.75 -16.93
N VAL A 9 -4.55 -10.10 -16.67
CA VAL A 9 -5.46 -9.24 -15.90
C VAL A 9 -4.94 -9.01 -14.48
N GLY A 10 -4.44 -10.06 -13.83
CA GLY A 10 -3.78 -9.96 -12.52
C GLY A 10 -2.60 -9.00 -12.52
N MET A 11 -1.68 -9.15 -13.48
CA MET A 11 -0.50 -8.29 -13.63
C MET A 11 -0.89 -6.82 -13.80
N ILE A 12 -1.84 -6.51 -14.67
CA ILE A 12 -2.27 -5.13 -14.93
C ILE A 12 -2.94 -4.53 -13.69
N SER A 13 -3.82 -5.29 -13.02
CA SER A 13 -4.53 -4.81 -11.83
C SER A 13 -3.60 -4.54 -10.64
N GLY A 14 -2.55 -5.37 -10.47
CA GLY A 14 -1.54 -5.20 -9.44
C GLY A 14 -0.48 -4.16 -9.78
N ALA A 15 -0.23 -3.87 -11.06
CA ALA A 15 0.76 -2.88 -11.47
C ALA A 15 0.40 -1.47 -10.99
N THR A 16 -0.87 -1.08 -11.04
CA THR A 16 -1.31 0.27 -10.65
C THR A 16 -0.95 0.65 -9.21
N PRO A 17 -1.31 -0.14 -8.18
CA PRO A 17 -0.92 0.18 -6.81
C PRO A 17 0.60 0.10 -6.59
N ILE A 18 1.29 -0.85 -7.23
CA ILE A 18 2.76 -0.97 -7.13
C ILE A 18 3.47 0.25 -7.72
N LEU A 19 3.00 0.77 -8.86
CA LEU A 19 3.53 2.00 -9.46
C LEU A 19 3.31 3.20 -8.52
N LEU A 20 2.15 3.28 -7.87
CA LEU A 20 1.86 4.34 -6.91
C LEU A 20 2.80 4.27 -5.69
N ALA A 21 3.09 3.05 -5.22
CA ALA A 21 4.10 2.83 -4.18
C ALA A 21 5.51 3.20 -4.68
N ALA A 22 5.91 2.81 -5.89
CA ALA A 22 7.21 3.17 -6.45
C ALA A 22 7.42 4.69 -6.56
N LEU A 23 6.38 5.46 -6.90
CA LEU A 23 6.42 6.92 -6.89
C LEU A 23 6.66 7.50 -5.48
N GLY A 24 6.12 6.90 -4.43
CA GLY A 24 6.47 7.26 -3.06
C GLY A 24 7.95 7.00 -2.76
N GLY A 25 8.50 5.91 -3.31
CA GLY A 25 9.87 5.47 -3.05
C GLY A 25 10.87 6.42 -3.69
N THR A 26 10.58 6.91 -4.89
CA THR A 26 11.42 7.93 -5.54
C THR A 26 11.45 9.23 -4.75
N LEU A 27 10.33 9.65 -4.13
CA LEU A 27 10.32 10.81 -3.22
C LEU A 27 11.25 10.61 -2.03
N THR A 28 11.24 9.43 -1.40
CA THR A 28 12.17 9.14 -0.29
C THR A 28 13.61 9.11 -0.75
N PHE A 29 13.87 8.63 -1.97
CA PHE A 29 15.20 8.63 -2.57
C PHE A 29 15.76 10.04 -2.76
N TYR A 30 14.92 11.01 -3.16
CA TYR A 30 15.32 12.43 -3.21
C TYR A 30 15.67 13.01 -1.83
N ALA A 31 15.09 12.49 -0.75
CA ALA A 31 15.43 12.86 0.62
C ALA A 31 16.70 12.15 1.14
N GLY A 32 17.37 11.35 0.31
CA GLY A 32 18.55 10.55 0.70
C GLY A 32 18.22 9.29 1.50
N ILE A 33 16.94 8.89 1.56
CA ILE A 33 16.45 7.73 2.32
C ILE A 33 15.99 6.65 1.34
N PHE A 34 16.71 5.53 1.28
CA PHE A 34 16.31 4.41 0.44
C PHE A 34 15.24 3.56 1.12
N ASN A 35 13.97 3.83 0.84
CA ASN A 35 12.84 3.13 1.45
C ASN A 35 12.48 1.81 0.76
N ILE A 36 13.04 0.71 1.27
CA ILE A 36 12.78 -0.67 0.80
C ILE A 36 11.39 -1.16 1.25
N ALA A 37 10.86 -0.63 2.35
CA ALA A 37 9.64 -1.12 2.98
C ALA A 37 8.35 -0.65 2.27
N MET A 38 8.45 0.06 1.15
CA MET A 38 7.30 0.71 0.52
C MET A 38 6.20 -0.26 0.03
N GLU A 39 6.59 -1.43 -0.49
CA GLU A 39 5.62 -2.49 -0.83
C GLU A 39 4.88 -2.98 0.42
N GLY A 40 5.60 -3.13 1.53
CA GLY A 40 5.02 -3.50 2.82
C GLY A 40 4.06 -2.43 3.37
N MET A 41 4.42 -1.14 3.24
CA MET A 41 3.55 -0.02 3.64
C MET A 41 2.24 -0.01 2.83
N MET A 42 2.31 -0.31 1.53
CA MET A 42 1.13 -0.43 0.67
C MET A 42 0.22 -1.59 1.09
N LEU A 43 0.78 -2.78 1.30
CA LEU A 43 0.01 -3.96 1.74
C LEU A 43 -0.63 -3.74 3.13
N MET A 44 0.08 -3.06 4.03
CA MET A 44 -0.44 -2.74 5.35
C MET A 44 -1.57 -1.71 5.31
N ALA A 45 -1.46 -0.67 4.47
CA ALA A 45 -2.58 0.24 4.21
C ALA A 45 -3.80 -0.52 3.69
N ALA A 46 -3.62 -1.43 2.72
CA ALA A 46 -4.72 -2.21 2.15
C ALA A 46 -5.40 -3.10 3.20
N PHE A 47 -4.62 -3.76 4.08
CA PHE A 47 -5.16 -4.57 5.17
C PHE A 47 -5.99 -3.73 6.15
N PHE A 48 -5.44 -2.61 6.63
CA PHE A 48 -6.15 -1.73 7.56
C PHE A 48 -7.36 -1.03 6.94
N ALA A 49 -7.34 -0.78 5.63
CA ALA A 49 -8.50 -0.28 4.89
C ALA A 49 -9.69 -1.23 4.99
N VAL A 50 -9.45 -2.51 4.69
CA VAL A 50 -10.48 -3.56 4.73
C VAL A 50 -10.92 -3.81 6.16
N LEU A 51 -9.99 -3.91 7.11
CA LEU A 51 -10.28 -4.14 8.52
C LEU A 51 -11.15 -3.00 9.10
N GLY A 52 -10.77 -1.74 8.87
CA GLY A 52 -11.52 -0.58 9.33
C GLY A 52 -12.91 -0.48 8.68
N SER A 53 -12.98 -0.74 7.37
CA SER A 53 -14.28 -0.74 6.66
C SER A 53 -15.19 -1.87 7.15
N PHE A 54 -14.65 -3.04 7.49
CA PHE A 54 -15.41 -4.19 7.98
C PHE A 54 -15.96 -3.95 9.38
N LEU A 55 -15.13 -3.45 10.31
CA LEU A 55 -15.54 -3.21 11.69
C LEU A 55 -16.61 -2.11 11.78
N PHE A 56 -16.37 -0.99 11.12
CA PHE A 56 -17.22 0.20 11.25
C PHE A 56 -18.29 0.34 10.16
N HIS A 57 -18.35 -0.63 9.23
CA HIS A 57 -19.31 -0.66 8.12
C HIS A 57 -19.30 0.63 7.27
N SER A 58 -18.17 1.35 7.26
CA SER A 58 -18.01 2.65 6.63
C SER A 58 -16.68 2.72 5.89
N TRP A 59 -16.75 3.04 4.59
CA TRP A 59 -15.59 3.16 3.72
C TRP A 59 -14.67 4.32 4.15
N VAL A 60 -15.24 5.38 4.74
CA VAL A 60 -14.48 6.56 5.20
C VAL A 60 -13.57 6.19 6.37
N ILE A 61 -14.09 5.39 7.32
CA ILE A 61 -13.30 4.94 8.47
C ILE A 61 -12.21 3.97 8.02
N GLY A 62 -12.50 3.10 7.04
CA GLY A 62 -11.49 2.28 6.38
C GLY A 62 -10.35 3.12 5.80
N LEU A 63 -10.65 4.20 5.08
CA LEU A 63 -9.63 5.10 4.53
C LEU A 63 -8.74 5.71 5.62
N VAL A 64 -9.33 6.19 6.72
CA VAL A 64 -8.58 6.75 7.85
C VAL A 64 -7.68 5.69 8.50
N CYS A 65 -8.20 4.47 8.71
CA CYS A 65 -7.42 3.34 9.23
C CYS A 65 -6.25 2.97 8.29
N ALA A 66 -6.45 3.00 6.98
CA ALA A 66 -5.41 2.71 5.99
C ALA A 66 -4.24 3.71 6.10
N ILE A 67 -4.56 5.01 6.17
CA ILE A 67 -3.57 6.08 6.33
C ILE A 67 -2.82 5.91 7.65
N ALA A 68 -3.54 5.69 8.74
CA ALA A 68 -2.93 5.48 10.06
C ALA A 68 -1.99 4.25 10.07
N GLY A 69 -2.41 3.13 9.46
CA GLY A 69 -1.61 1.91 9.36
C GLY A 69 -0.29 2.10 8.61
N ALA A 70 -0.33 2.77 7.45
CA ALA A 70 0.90 3.10 6.70
C ALA A 70 1.79 4.10 7.45
N MET A 71 1.21 5.12 8.10
CA MET A 71 1.97 6.09 8.88
C MET A 71 2.72 5.43 10.06
N ILE A 72 2.08 4.51 10.78
CA ILE A 72 2.72 3.77 11.87
C ILE A 72 3.92 2.98 11.34
N LEU A 73 3.78 2.31 10.20
CA LEU A 73 4.87 1.54 9.62
C LEU A 73 6.01 2.44 9.10
N ALA A 74 5.67 3.59 8.53
CA ALA A 74 6.66 4.60 8.14
C ALA A 74 7.43 5.16 9.36
N LEU A 75 6.76 5.37 10.49
CA LEU A 75 7.39 5.79 11.75
C LEU A 75 8.33 4.71 12.31
N ILE A 76 7.98 3.44 12.17
CA ILE A 76 8.88 2.33 12.52
C ILE A 76 10.09 2.34 11.57
N PHE A 77 9.86 2.46 10.27
CA PHE A 77 10.91 2.45 9.26
C PHE A 77 11.95 3.57 9.43
N ILE A 78 11.55 4.77 9.87
CA ILE A 78 12.52 5.86 10.09
C ILE A 78 13.33 5.69 11.39
N PHE A 79 12.82 4.93 12.35
CA PHE A 79 13.49 4.74 13.64
C PHE A 79 14.58 3.66 13.59
N PHE A 80 14.50 2.73 12.63
CA PHE A 80 15.42 1.59 12.46
C PHE A 80 16.17 1.68 11.14
#